data_AF-A0A0W8E3F3-F1
#
_entry.id   AF-A0A0W8E3F3-F1
#
_cell.length_a   1.000
_cell.length_b   1.000
_cell.length_c   1.000
_cell.angle_alpha   90.00
_cell.angle_beta   90.00
_cell.angle_gamma   90.00
#
_symmetry.space_group_name_H-M   'P 1'
#
loop_
_entity.id
_entity.type
_entity.pdbx_description
1 polymer ?
#
loop_
_entity_poly.entity_id
_entity_poly.type
_entity_poly.pdbx_seq_one_letter_code
_entity_poly.pdbx_strand_id
1 'polypeptide(L)'
;MKAYDEISIIIDEVTNCLVDKYGIEHKTEINIIKNIKLKQYKGWNFKWANEAKEGKEVYSLHLLGNDIIEGLIALSADKNNKIIEVSLVESAPHNIGRNKRYVGVGAHLFAIAAYLSFINGFEGFVLFTAKTDLISHYTKKLGAVQIGKSQRMIIHPKESYKLVKKYFPNQIKEG
;
A
#
# COMPACT_ATOMS: atom_id res chain seq x y z
N MET A 1 -16.98 17.20 8.86
CA MET A 1 -15.78 16.95 8.05
C MET A 1 -15.23 15.61 8.50
N LYS A 2 -15.25 14.56 7.67
CA LYS A 2 -14.61 13.29 8.05
C LYS A 2 -13.10 13.56 8.07
N ALA A 3 -12.46 13.31 9.21
CA ALA A 3 -11.01 13.29 9.27
C ALA A 3 -10.56 12.09 8.43
N TYR A 4 -9.86 12.35 7.34
CA TYR A 4 -9.16 11.29 6.62
C TYR A 4 -7.94 10.92 7.43
N ASP A 5 -7.70 9.63 7.65
CA ASP A 5 -6.48 9.19 8.32
C ASP A 5 -5.28 9.54 7.44
N GLU A 6 -4.31 10.27 8.01
CA GLU A 6 -3.12 10.69 7.30
C GLU A 6 -2.12 9.53 7.19
N ILE A 7 -1.74 9.19 5.97
CA ILE A 7 -0.77 8.14 5.71
C ILE A 7 0.63 8.59 6.15
N SER A 8 1.25 7.77 7.00
CA SER A 8 2.56 8.05 7.62
C SER A 8 3.63 6.98 7.40
N ILE A 9 3.36 5.96 6.58
CA ILE A 9 4.32 4.90 6.30
C ILE A 9 5.54 5.43 5.52
N ILE A 10 6.74 5.03 5.92
CA ILE A 10 7.95 5.37 5.16
C ILE A 10 8.16 4.36 4.04
N ILE A 11 8.16 4.87 2.80
CA ILE A 11 8.68 4.13 1.63
C ILE A 11 10.20 4.10 1.68
N ASP A 12 10.75 2.99 2.17
CA ASP A 12 12.18 2.78 2.27
C ASP A 12 12.83 2.59 0.90
N GLU A 13 12.40 1.56 0.18
CA GLU A 13 12.95 1.15 -1.11
C GLU A 13 11.84 0.67 -2.05
N VAL A 14 12.10 0.80 -3.36
CA VAL A 14 11.23 0.28 -4.41
C VAL A 14 11.93 -0.93 -5.04
N THR A 15 11.60 -2.10 -4.53
CA THR A 15 12.23 -3.41 -4.81
C THR A 15 11.37 -4.25 -5.77
N ASN A 16 11.84 -5.41 -6.23
CA ASN A 16 11.00 -6.31 -7.06
C ASN A 16 10.04 -7.14 -6.21
N CYS A 17 10.43 -7.40 -4.96
CA CYS A 17 9.59 -8.03 -3.97
C CYS A 17 10.09 -7.66 -2.56
N LEU A 18 9.69 -8.39 -1.52
CA LEU A 18 10.30 -8.18 -0.21
C LEU A 18 11.74 -8.69 -0.19
N VAL A 19 12.65 -7.87 0.31
CA VAL A 19 14.09 -8.20 0.37
C VAL A 19 14.51 -8.27 1.83
N ASP A 20 15.14 -9.37 2.22
CA ASP A 20 15.64 -9.52 3.59
C ASP A 20 16.97 -8.78 3.81
N LYS A 21 17.45 -8.79 5.06
CA LYS A 21 18.73 -8.14 5.44
C LYS A 21 19.97 -8.70 4.74
N TYR A 22 19.86 -9.85 4.06
CA TYR A 22 20.94 -10.46 3.28
C TYR A 22 20.85 -10.14 1.79
N GLY A 23 19.85 -9.35 1.37
CA GLY A 23 19.62 -9.01 -0.04
C GLY A 23 18.86 -10.09 -0.81
N ILE A 24 18.27 -11.08 -0.12
CA ILE A 24 17.52 -12.15 -0.78
C ILE A 24 16.09 -11.69 -1.02
N GLU A 25 15.63 -11.80 -2.26
CA GLU A 25 14.25 -11.53 -2.65
C GLU A 25 13.34 -12.72 -2.31
N HIS A 26 12.21 -12.44 -1.67
CA HIS A 26 11.21 -13.43 -1.29
C HIS A 26 9.92 -13.18 -2.07
N LYS A 27 9.38 -14.23 -2.72
CA LYS A 27 8.07 -14.16 -3.39
C LYS A 27 6.98 -13.87 -2.37
N THR A 28 5.98 -13.11 -2.81
CA THR A 28 4.86 -12.70 -1.96
C THR A 28 3.52 -13.13 -2.53
N GLU A 29 2.52 -13.10 -1.66
CA GLU A 29 1.12 -13.23 -2.02
C GLU A 29 0.28 -12.16 -1.30
N ILE A 30 -0.89 -11.87 -1.85
CA ILE A 30 -1.83 -10.90 -1.29
C ILE A 30 -3.16 -11.58 -0.97
N ASN A 31 -3.71 -11.30 0.21
CA ASN A 31 -4.93 -11.92 0.70
C ASN A 31 -5.93 -10.85 1.18
N ILE A 32 -7.20 -10.99 0.80
CA ILE A 32 -8.29 -10.14 1.30
C ILE A 32 -8.67 -10.59 2.71
N ILE A 33 -8.64 -9.66 3.67
CA ILE A 33 -9.07 -9.91 5.05
C ILE A 33 -10.56 -9.59 5.19
N LYS A 34 -11.40 -10.63 5.21
CA LYS A 34 -12.85 -10.50 5.41
C LYS A 34 -13.25 -10.25 6.86
N ASN A 35 -12.48 -10.76 7.82
CA ASN A 35 -12.78 -10.69 9.25
C ASN A 35 -11.53 -10.32 10.05
N ILE A 36 -11.40 -9.04 10.42
CA ILE A 36 -10.28 -8.55 11.22
C ILE A 36 -10.45 -9.02 12.68
N LYS A 37 -9.65 -9.99 13.10
CA LYS A 37 -9.59 -10.42 14.50
C LYS A 37 -8.55 -9.60 15.26
N LEU A 38 -9.00 -8.76 16.21
CA LEU A 38 -8.15 -7.86 17.01
C LEU A 38 -6.90 -8.51 17.62
N LYS A 39 -6.94 -9.81 17.96
CA LYS A 39 -5.82 -10.53 18.55
C LYS A 39 -4.62 -10.72 17.60
N GLN A 40 -4.81 -10.63 16.28
CA GLN A 40 -3.77 -10.84 15.28
C GLN A 40 -2.81 -9.65 15.12
N TYR A 41 -3.17 -8.47 15.64
CA TYR A 41 -2.46 -7.21 15.38
C TYR A 41 -1.77 -6.63 16.62
N LYS A 42 -1.42 -7.48 17.59
CA LYS A 42 -0.71 -7.03 18.79
C LYS A 42 0.64 -6.41 18.39
N GLY A 43 0.82 -5.12 18.69
CA GLY A 43 2.03 -4.35 18.34
C GLY A 43 1.92 -3.52 17.06
N TRP A 44 0.83 -3.66 16.29
CA TRP A 44 0.52 -2.75 15.19
C TRP A 44 0.01 -1.42 15.77
N ASN A 45 0.37 -0.31 15.13
CA ASN A 45 0.07 1.04 15.59
C ASN A 45 -1.42 1.38 15.39
N PHE A 46 -2.05 0.85 14.33
CA PHE A 46 -3.43 1.17 14.01
C PHE A 46 -4.44 0.12 14.49
N LYS A 47 -5.63 0.61 14.86
CA LYS A 47 -6.78 -0.23 15.23
C LYS A 47 -7.55 -0.65 13.97
N TRP A 48 -6.98 -1.59 13.22
CA TRP A 48 -7.51 -2.09 11.95
C TRP A 48 -8.97 -2.57 11.98
N ALA A 49 -9.50 -2.97 13.14
CA ALA A 49 -10.89 -3.41 13.26
C ALA A 49 -11.93 -2.32 12.95
N ASN A 50 -11.55 -1.04 12.97
CA ASN A 50 -12.45 0.05 12.58
C ASN A 50 -12.52 0.18 11.05
N GLU A 51 -11.39 0.06 10.35
CA GLU A 51 -11.33 0.19 8.89
C GLU A 51 -12.23 -0.83 8.18
N ALA A 52 -12.22 -2.10 8.60
CA ALA A 52 -13.10 -3.11 8.01
C ALA A 52 -14.59 -2.87 8.26
N LYS A 53 -14.95 -2.12 9.32
CA LYS A 53 -16.35 -1.77 9.60
C LYS A 53 -16.86 -0.61 8.75
N GLU A 54 -15.97 0.19 8.20
CA GLU A 54 -16.32 1.36 7.39
C GLU A 54 -16.57 1.04 5.91
N GLY A 55 -16.67 -0.25 5.56
CA GLY A 55 -16.91 -0.69 4.17
C GLY A 55 -15.66 -0.59 3.28
N LYS A 56 -14.48 -0.44 3.88
CA LYS A 56 -13.18 -0.49 3.19
C LYS A 56 -12.72 -1.94 3.05
N GLU A 57 -12.08 -2.26 1.94
CA GLU A 57 -11.45 -3.55 1.73
C GLU A 57 -10.03 -3.53 2.31
N VAL A 58 -9.68 -4.56 3.07
CA VAL A 58 -8.35 -4.70 3.67
C VAL A 58 -7.59 -5.83 3.01
N TYR A 59 -6.43 -5.52 2.47
CA TYR A 59 -5.51 -6.47 1.87
C TYR A 59 -4.29 -6.66 2.77
N SER A 60 -3.80 -7.90 2.82
CA SER A 60 -2.60 -8.28 3.54
C SER A 60 -1.54 -8.80 2.60
N LEU A 61 -0.31 -8.39 2.86
CA LEU A 61 0.89 -8.84 2.16
C LEU A 61 1.56 -9.92 3.00
N HIS A 62 1.90 -11.04 2.38
CA HIS A 62 2.59 -12.17 3.00
C HIS A 62 3.73 -12.64 2.11
N LEU A 63 4.67 -13.41 2.67
CA LEU A 63 5.52 -14.26 1.85
C LEU A 63 4.71 -15.44 1.32
N LEU A 64 5.04 -15.89 0.11
CA LEU A 64 4.36 -17.02 -0.53
C LEU A 64 4.41 -18.26 0.37
N GLY A 65 3.23 -18.81 0.72
CA GLY A 65 3.12 -19.99 1.58
C GLY A 65 3.44 -19.74 3.06
N ASN A 66 3.38 -18.50 3.54
CA ASN A 66 3.60 -18.13 4.94
C ASN A 66 2.43 -17.27 5.45
N ASP A 67 1.92 -17.57 6.64
CA ASP A 67 0.78 -16.87 7.25
C ASP A 67 1.16 -15.58 8.00
N ILE A 68 2.45 -15.23 8.06
CA ILE A 68 2.92 -14.00 8.70
C ILE A 68 2.59 -12.80 7.82
N ILE A 69 1.74 -11.92 8.34
CA ILE A 69 1.43 -10.62 7.72
C ILE A 69 2.69 -9.73 7.78
N GLU A 70 3.14 -9.29 6.61
CA GLU A 70 4.27 -8.40 6.44
C GLU A 70 3.84 -6.93 6.29
N GLY A 71 2.60 -6.69 5.87
CA GLY A 71 1.99 -5.36 5.76
C GLY A 71 0.49 -5.42 5.48
N LEU A 72 -0.21 -4.31 5.73
CA LEU A 72 -1.64 -4.15 5.49
C LEU A 72 -1.94 -2.86 4.75
N ILE A 73 -2.99 -2.90 3.93
CA ILE A 73 -3.55 -1.73 3.27
C ILE A 73 -5.08 -1.79 3.29
N ALA A 74 -5.72 -0.71 3.72
CA ALA A 74 -7.17 -0.48 3.61
C ALA A 74 -7.44 0.53 2.50
N LEU A 75 -8.41 0.22 1.66
CA LEU A 75 -8.75 1.03 0.49
C LEU A 75 -10.22 0.90 0.11
N SER A 76 -10.68 1.82 -0.74
CA SER A 76 -11.99 1.79 -1.38
C SER A 76 -11.88 2.08 -2.86
N ALA A 77 -12.84 1.56 -3.63
CA ALA A 77 -12.97 1.83 -5.05
C ALA A 77 -14.05 2.90 -5.27
N ASP A 78 -13.64 4.12 -5.64
CA ASP A 78 -14.57 5.14 -6.11
C ASP A 78 -14.83 4.92 -7.61
N LYS A 79 -15.92 4.22 -7.90
CA LYS A 79 -16.32 3.87 -9.27
C LYS A 79 -16.74 5.08 -10.10
N ASN A 80 -17.24 6.15 -9.48
CA ASN A 80 -17.69 7.34 -10.19
C ASN A 80 -16.50 8.12 -10.72
N ASN A 81 -15.47 8.25 -9.89
CA ASN A 81 -14.24 8.94 -10.26
C ASN A 81 -13.15 8.02 -10.83
N LYS A 82 -13.43 6.71 -10.92
CA LYS A 82 -12.49 5.66 -11.37
C LYS A 82 -11.14 5.77 -10.68
N ILE A 83 -11.13 5.70 -9.35
CA ILE A 83 -9.91 5.82 -8.55
C ILE A 83 -9.94 4.90 -7.34
N ILE A 84 -8.78 4.34 -6.97
CA ILE A 84 -8.60 3.64 -5.71
C ILE A 84 -8.16 4.66 -4.65
N GLU A 85 -8.91 4.77 -3.56
CA GLU A 85 -8.55 5.63 -2.42
C GLU A 85 -7.97 4.77 -1.29
N VAL A 86 -6.73 5.05 -0.89
CA VAL A 86 -6.06 4.39 0.24
C VAL A 86 -6.38 5.17 1.51
N SER A 87 -7.03 4.50 2.46
CA SER A 87 -7.36 5.10 3.76
C SER A 87 -6.32 4.81 4.83
N LEU A 88 -5.71 3.62 4.78
CA LEU A 88 -4.72 3.21 5.77
C LEU A 88 -3.70 2.27 5.17
N VAL A 89 -2.44 2.40 5.59
CA VAL A 89 -1.36 1.51 5.16
C VAL A 89 -0.33 1.41 6.28
N GLU A 90 0.11 0.18 6.57
CA GLU A 90 1.05 -0.06 7.66
C GLU A 90 1.96 -1.26 7.34
N SER A 91 3.25 -1.14 7.65
CA SER A 91 4.16 -2.29 7.69
C SER A 91 3.99 -3.05 9.00
N ALA A 92 4.15 -4.36 8.98
CA ALA A 92 4.18 -5.13 10.22
C ALA A 92 5.27 -4.61 11.17
N PRO A 93 5.12 -4.72 12.51
CA PRO A 93 6.05 -4.12 13.47
C PRO A 93 7.52 -4.55 13.28
N HIS A 94 7.73 -5.81 12.87
CA HIS A 94 9.07 -6.34 12.58
C HIS A 94 9.69 -5.82 11.27
N ASN A 95 8.95 -5.06 10.47
CA ASN A 95 9.41 -4.41 9.24
C ASN A 95 9.59 -2.88 9.39
N ILE A 96 9.58 -2.37 10.63
CA ILE A 96 9.74 -0.95 10.92
C ILE A 96 11.12 -0.67 11.53
N GLY A 97 11.70 0.48 11.18
CA GLY A 97 12.93 0.99 11.79
C GLY A 97 14.21 0.40 11.21
N ARG A 98 15.32 0.56 11.94
CA ARG A 98 16.67 0.18 11.46
C ARG A 98 16.90 -1.32 11.38
N ASN A 99 16.24 -2.10 12.23
CA ASN A 99 16.40 -3.55 12.33
C ASN A 99 15.24 -4.32 11.67
N LYS A 100 14.57 -3.70 10.70
CA LYS A 100 13.47 -4.31 9.95
C LYS A 100 13.91 -5.61 9.27
N ARG A 101 13.00 -6.58 9.25
CA ARG A 101 13.24 -7.91 8.66
C ARG A 101 13.27 -7.84 7.14
N TYR A 102 12.33 -7.10 6.55
CA TYR A 102 12.25 -6.88 5.12
C TYR A 102 12.21 -5.40 4.76
N VAL A 103 12.79 -5.08 3.61
CA VAL A 103 12.63 -3.79 2.92
C VAL A 103 11.66 -3.90 1.76
N GLY A 104 11.07 -2.77 1.36
CA GLY A 104 10.17 -2.69 0.21
C GLY A 104 8.69 -2.92 0.53
N VAL A 105 8.34 -3.14 1.81
CA VAL A 105 6.95 -3.37 2.24
C VAL A 105 6.04 -2.19 1.86
N GLY A 106 6.45 -0.96 2.18
CA GLY A 106 5.62 0.22 1.90
C GLY A 106 5.34 0.42 0.41
N ALA A 107 6.38 0.31 -0.44
CA ALA A 107 6.21 0.42 -1.88
C ALA A 107 5.31 -0.70 -2.45
N HIS A 108 5.45 -1.92 -1.94
CA HIS A 108 4.62 -3.06 -2.32
C HIS A 108 3.14 -2.81 -1.99
N LEU A 109 2.83 -2.27 -0.81
CA LEU A 109 1.45 -1.96 -0.43
C LEU A 109 0.81 -0.93 -1.38
N PHE A 110 1.55 0.11 -1.80
CA PHE A 110 1.06 1.02 -2.83
C PHE A 110 0.95 0.38 -4.22
N ALA A 111 1.82 -0.59 -4.54
CA ALA A 111 1.69 -1.38 -5.76
C ALA A 111 0.41 -2.24 -5.76
N ILE A 112 -0.05 -2.73 -4.60
CA ILE A 112 -1.36 -3.39 -4.47
C ILE A 112 -2.49 -2.45 -4.87
N ALA A 113 -2.51 -1.21 -4.34
CA ALA A 113 -3.53 -0.23 -4.70
C ALA A 113 -3.52 0.10 -6.21
N ALA A 114 -2.32 0.25 -6.79
CA ALA A 114 -2.16 0.46 -8.22
C ALA A 114 -2.64 -0.73 -9.06
N TYR A 115 -2.30 -1.96 -8.66
CA TYR A 115 -2.75 -3.19 -9.30
C TYR A 115 -4.27 -3.30 -9.26
N LEU A 116 -4.88 -3.07 -8.09
CA LEU A 116 -6.33 -3.06 -7.92
C LEU A 116 -7.00 -2.01 -8.82
N SER A 117 -6.39 -0.84 -8.97
CA SER A 117 -6.87 0.20 -9.87
C SER A 117 -6.91 -0.29 -11.33
N PHE A 118 -5.84 -0.93 -11.82
CA PHE A 118 -5.84 -1.47 -13.18
C PHE A 118 -6.88 -2.58 -13.39
N ILE A 119 -6.99 -3.55 -12.48
CA ILE A 119 -7.96 -4.66 -12.67
C ILE A 119 -9.41 -4.22 -12.53
N ASN A 120 -9.68 -3.07 -11.88
CA ASN A 120 -11.00 -2.44 -11.83
C ASN A 120 -11.28 -1.53 -13.05
N GLY A 121 -10.34 -1.40 -14.00
CA GLY A 121 -10.50 -0.53 -15.16
C GLY A 121 -10.37 0.97 -14.84
N PHE A 122 -9.64 1.30 -13.76
CA PHE A 122 -9.40 2.67 -13.29
C PHE A 122 -8.02 3.21 -13.74
N GLU A 123 -7.40 2.56 -14.72
CA GLU A 123 -6.16 3.01 -15.39
C GLU A 123 -4.93 3.17 -14.47
N GLY A 124 -5.00 2.71 -13.22
CA GLY A 124 -3.91 2.84 -12.27
C GLY A 124 -3.97 4.09 -11.40
N PHE A 125 -5.04 4.89 -11.42
CA PHE A 125 -5.16 6.03 -10.49
C PHE A 125 -5.29 5.55 -9.04
N VAL A 126 -4.43 6.13 -8.18
CA VAL A 126 -4.44 5.90 -6.72
C VAL A 126 -4.41 7.23 -5.99
N LEU A 127 -5.31 7.42 -5.03
CA LEU A 127 -5.46 8.63 -4.21
C LEU A 127 -5.18 8.31 -2.74
N PHE A 128 -4.54 9.23 -2.04
CA PHE A 128 -4.38 9.14 -0.59
C PHE A 128 -4.15 10.51 0.05
N THR A 129 -4.29 10.59 1.36
CA THR A 129 -3.94 11.79 2.15
C THR A 129 -2.64 11.52 2.91
N ALA A 130 -1.59 12.31 2.65
CA ALA A 130 -0.29 12.16 3.30
C ALA A 130 -0.16 13.08 4.51
N LYS A 131 0.64 12.69 5.52
CA LYS A 131 1.15 13.69 6.48
C LYS A 131 1.95 14.75 5.75
N THR A 132 1.84 16.00 6.21
CA THR A 132 2.43 17.17 5.54
C THR A 132 3.94 17.03 5.31
N ASP A 133 4.66 16.48 6.29
CA ASP A 133 6.10 16.25 6.25
C ASP A 133 6.52 15.12 5.30
N LEU A 134 5.57 14.29 4.84
CA LEU A 134 5.82 13.17 3.93
C LEU A 134 5.39 13.43 2.49
N ILE A 135 4.81 14.60 2.18
CA ILE A 135 4.44 14.96 0.79
C ILE A 135 5.66 14.83 -0.14
N SER A 136 6.78 15.48 0.21
CA SER A 136 8.03 15.41 -0.57
C SER A 136 8.58 13.98 -0.65
N HIS A 137 8.41 13.20 0.41
CA HIS A 137 8.83 11.80 0.47
C HIS A 137 8.08 10.95 -0.57
N TYR A 138 6.75 11.01 -0.61
CA TYR A 138 5.96 10.25 -1.56
C TYR A 138 6.14 10.72 -3.01
N THR A 139 6.35 12.02 -3.23
CA THR A 139 6.71 12.51 -4.57
C THR A 139 8.01 11.88 -5.06
N LYS A 140 9.05 11.82 -4.22
CA LYS A 140 10.34 11.25 -4.60
C LYS A 140 10.32 9.72 -4.76
N LYS A 141 9.60 9.03 -3.88
CA LYS A 141 9.65 7.56 -3.79
C LYS A 141 8.61 6.86 -4.66
N LEU A 142 7.42 7.43 -4.83
CA LEU A 142 6.32 6.83 -5.57
C LEU A 142 5.95 7.61 -6.84
N GLY A 143 6.58 8.76 -7.09
CA GLY A 143 6.17 9.66 -8.17
C GLY A 143 4.79 10.29 -7.94
N ALA A 144 4.33 10.33 -6.67
CA ALA A 144 3.04 10.89 -6.33
C ALA A 144 3.03 12.43 -6.51
N VAL A 145 1.93 12.97 -7.02
CA VAL A 145 1.73 14.39 -7.26
C VAL A 145 0.77 14.97 -6.22
N GLN A 146 1.13 16.10 -5.64
CA GLN A 146 0.27 16.81 -4.70
C GLN A 146 -0.89 17.52 -5.43
N ILE A 147 -2.11 17.40 -4.91
CA ILE A 147 -3.29 18.07 -5.45
C ILE A 147 -3.43 19.46 -4.82
N GLY A 148 -3.14 20.49 -5.62
CA GLY A 148 -3.23 21.89 -5.20
C GLY A 148 -2.35 22.18 -3.97
N LYS A 149 -2.93 22.83 -2.95
CA LYS A 149 -2.26 23.10 -1.66
C LYS A 149 -2.68 22.13 -0.55
N SER A 150 -3.29 20.99 -0.89
CA SER A 150 -3.81 20.03 0.08
C SER A 150 -2.78 18.95 0.43
N GLN A 151 -3.08 18.14 1.45
CA GLN A 151 -2.32 16.92 1.76
C GLN A 151 -2.66 15.73 0.84
N ARG A 152 -3.61 15.90 -0.09
CA ARG A 152 -4.03 14.85 -1.00
C ARG A 152 -2.97 14.65 -2.08
N MET A 153 -2.61 13.39 -2.28
CA MET A 153 -1.60 12.94 -3.22
C MET A 153 -2.26 11.98 -4.21
N ILE A 154 -1.83 12.03 -5.47
CA ILE A 154 -2.27 11.11 -6.52
C ILE A 154 -1.09 10.43 -7.19
N ILE A 155 -1.18 9.11 -7.40
CA ILE A 155 -0.27 8.37 -8.27
C ILE A 155 -0.97 8.22 -9.62
N HIS A 156 -0.33 8.76 -10.66
CA HIS A 156 -0.84 8.72 -12.04
C HIS A 156 -0.52 7.38 -12.71
N PRO A 157 -1.28 6.99 -13.76
CA PRO A 157 -1.14 5.72 -14.47
C PRO A 157 0.30 5.30 -14.79
N LYS A 158 1.14 6.23 -15.24
CA LYS A 158 2.55 5.96 -15.58
C LYS A 158 3.36 5.44 -14.39
N GLU A 159 3.23 6.07 -13.23
CA GLU A 159 4.00 5.70 -12.04
C GLU A 159 3.40 4.45 -11.37
N SER A 160 2.08 4.33 -11.36
CA SER A 160 1.37 3.13 -10.96
C SER A 160 1.78 1.92 -11.80
N TYR A 161 1.88 2.07 -13.12
CA TYR A 161 2.34 1.00 -14.00
C TYR A 161 3.77 0.54 -13.66
N LYS A 162 4.68 1.47 -13.35
CA LYS A 162 6.05 1.10 -12.91
C LYS A 162 6.04 0.29 -11.63
N LEU A 163 5.23 0.68 -10.64
CA LEU A 163 5.07 -0.08 -9.39
C LEU A 163 4.54 -1.49 -9.68
N VAL A 164 3.48 -1.58 -10.47
CA VAL A 164 2.85 -2.88 -10.76
C VAL A 164 3.76 -3.79 -11.60
N LYS A 165 4.49 -3.25 -12.58
CA LYS A 165 5.48 -4.02 -13.35
C LYS A 165 6.58 -4.62 -12.45
N LYS A 166 6.92 -3.94 -11.35
CA LYS A 166 7.94 -4.39 -10.41
C LYS A 166 7.44 -5.51 -9.49
N TYR A 167 6.24 -5.34 -8.92
CA TYR A 167 5.71 -6.22 -7.89
C TYR A 167 4.75 -7.31 -8.41
N PHE A 168 4.16 -7.11 -9.58
CA PHE A 168 3.23 -8.03 -10.24
C PHE A 168 3.55 -8.21 -11.74
N PRO A 169 4.79 -8.57 -12.11
CA PRO A 169 5.31 -8.53 -13.49
C PRO A 169 4.51 -9.37 -14.51
N ASN A 170 3.74 -10.35 -14.06
CA ASN A 170 2.96 -11.26 -14.92
C ASN A 170 1.44 -11.04 -14.85
N GLN A 171 0.97 -10.00 -14.16
CA GLN A 171 -0.47 -9.82 -13.90
C GLN A 171 -1.13 -8.70 -14.71
N ILE A 172 -0.34 -7.86 -15.40
CA ILE A 172 -0.85 -6.82 -16.31
C ILE A 172 -0.12 -6.91 -17.64
N LYS A 173 -0.86 -6.97 -18.75
CA LYS A 173 -0.30 -6.93 -20.11
C LYS A 173 0.03 -5.48 -20.48
N GLU A 174 1.10 -5.27 -21.24
CA GLU A 174 1.33 -3.99 -21.92
C GLU A 174 0.12 -3.71 -22.84
N GLY A 175 -0.52 -2.56 -22.63
CA GLY A 175 -1.64 -2.07 -23.45
C GLY A 175 -1.15 -1.44 -24.73
#